data_AF-A0A9D4T119-F1
#
_entry.id   AF-A0A9D4T119-F1
#
_cell.length_a   1.000
_cell.length_b   1.000
_cell.length_c   1.000
_cell.angle_alpha   90.00
_cell.angle_beta   90.00
_cell.angle_gamma   90.00
#
_symmetry.space_group_name_H-M   'P 1'
#
loop_
_entity.id
_entity.type
_entity.pdbx_description
1 polymer ?
#
loop_
_entity_poly.entity_id
_entity_poly.type
_entity_poly.pdbx_seq_one_letter_code
_entity_poly.pdbx_strand_id
1 'polypeptide(L)'
;MRLRVLACSAIGHLSRKLPRLVATNLSLVQTLFDGLAKEESSEGRLALQEALVAVAPAYAAWADDDTQQLLLALVSTHASAPSATCRHAALRYAATVYAADYAPARYLLLMAAGDR
;
A
#
# COMPACT_ATOMS: atom_id res chain seq x y z
N MET A 1 -6.25 20.72 -0.32
CA MET A 1 -5.97 19.66 -1.34
C MET A 1 -4.56 19.71 -1.90
N ARG A 2 -4.05 20.81 -2.49
CA ARG A 2 -2.70 20.86 -3.13
C ARG A 2 -1.54 20.31 -2.29
N LEU A 3 -1.51 20.59 -0.98
CA LEU A 3 -0.41 20.14 -0.11
C LEU A 3 -0.30 18.60 -0.06
N ARG A 4 -1.42 17.87 -0.06
CA ARG A 4 -1.42 16.40 -0.01
C ARG A 4 -0.89 15.80 -1.30
N VAL A 5 -1.30 16.34 -2.45
CA VAL A 5 -0.79 15.92 -3.76
C VAL A 5 0.73 16.11 -3.83
N LEU A 6 1.22 17.28 -3.40
CA LEU A 6 2.65 17.56 -3.33
C LEU A 6 3.39 16.63 -2.36
N ALA A 7 2.83 16.36 -1.19
CA ALA A 7 3.42 15.43 -0.22
C ALA A 7 3.47 13.99 -0.76
N CYS A 8 2.40 13.51 -1.39
CA CYS A 8 2.34 12.18 -2.01
C CYS A 8 3.38 12.04 -3.14
N SER A 9 3.52 13.08 -3.97
CA SER A 9 4.55 13.13 -5.00
C SER A 9 5.96 13.10 -4.39
N ALA A 10 6.21 13.91 -3.36
CA ALA A 10 7.49 13.92 -2.64
C ALA A 10 7.82 12.55 -2.02
N ILE A 11 6.83 11.85 -1.45
CA ILE A 11 6.98 10.48 -0.96
C ILE A 11 7.41 9.53 -2.09
N GLY A 12 6.78 9.62 -3.26
CA GLY A 12 7.17 8.82 -4.43
C GLY A 12 8.58 9.13 -4.95
N HIS A 13 9.03 10.38 -4.85
CA HIS A 13 10.43 10.74 -5.13
C HIS A 13 11.39 10.16 -4.08
N LEU A 14 11.04 10.26 -2.80
CA LEU A 14 11.84 9.75 -1.69
C LEU A 14 11.97 8.23 -1.77
N SER A 15 10.90 7.49 -2.06
CA SER A 15 10.94 6.03 -2.23
C SER A 15 11.91 5.58 -3.32
N ARG A 16 11.96 6.30 -4.44
CA ARG A 16 12.91 5.99 -5.53
C ARG A 16 14.36 6.31 -5.19
N LYS A 17 14.60 7.36 -4.40
CA LYS A 17 15.97 7.82 -4.07
C LYS A 17 16.54 7.13 -2.83
N LEU A 18 15.69 6.82 -1.86
CA LEU A 18 16.05 6.27 -0.55
C LEU A 18 15.13 5.07 -0.19
N PRO A 19 15.10 4.01 -1.01
CA PRO A 19 14.14 2.91 -0.84
C PRO A 19 14.31 2.18 0.51
N ARG A 20 15.54 2.03 1.01
CA ARG A 20 15.81 1.38 2.30
C ARG A 20 15.20 2.14 3.47
N LEU A 21 15.26 3.47 3.46
CA LEU A 21 14.65 4.31 4.49
C LEU A 21 13.12 4.17 4.50
N VAL A 22 12.52 4.03 3.32
CA VAL A 22 11.07 3.81 3.19
C VAL A 22 10.69 2.43 3.69
N ALA A 23 11.41 1.38 3.28
CA ALA A 23 11.09 0.01 3.63
C ALA A 23 11.13 -0.28 5.14
N THR A 24 11.90 0.49 5.91
CA THR A 24 11.94 0.37 7.39
C THR A 24 10.81 1.10 8.11
N ASN A 25 9.97 1.85 7.40
CA ASN A 25 8.97 2.73 8.01
C ASN A 25 7.54 2.30 7.69
N LEU A 26 7.05 1.25 8.34
CA LEU A 26 5.69 0.73 8.11
C LEU A 26 4.58 1.76 8.39
N SER A 27 4.84 2.72 9.29
CA SER A 27 3.88 3.79 9.62
C SER A 27 3.54 4.68 8.42
N LEU A 28 4.44 4.78 7.44
CA LEU A 28 4.17 5.50 6.19
C LEU A 28 3.05 4.83 5.40
N VAL A 29 3.12 3.51 5.21
CA VAL A 29 2.10 2.75 4.47
C VAL A 29 0.77 2.79 5.22
N GLN A 30 0.79 2.63 6.54
CA GLN A 30 -0.40 2.78 7.38
C GLN A 30 -1.06 4.15 7.18
N THR A 31 -0.27 5.22 7.25
CA THR A 31 -0.76 6.60 7.08
C THR A 31 -1.39 6.82 5.70
N LEU A 32 -0.81 6.24 4.65
CA LEU A 32 -1.35 6.35 3.30
C LEU A 32 -2.68 5.63 3.16
N PHE A 33 -2.81 4.41 3.69
CA PHE A 33 -4.08 3.67 3.67
C PHE A 33 -5.15 4.32 4.55
N ASP A 34 -4.80 4.77 5.75
CA ASP A 34 -5.72 5.50 6.63
C ASP A 34 -6.18 6.81 6.00
N GLY A 35 -5.27 7.50 5.31
CA GLY A 35 -5.56 8.67 4.50
C GLY A 35 -6.56 8.32 3.39
N LEU A 36 -6.33 7.23 2.66
CA LEU A 36 -7.18 6.80 1.55
C LEU A 36 -8.59 6.43 2.02
N ALA A 37 -8.71 5.82 3.21
CA ALA A 37 -9.99 5.45 3.79
C ALA A 37 -10.87 6.65 4.18
N LYS A 38 -10.26 7.81 4.46
CA LYS A 38 -10.94 9.02 4.93
C LYS A 38 -11.06 10.10 3.86
N GLU A 39 -10.40 9.94 2.71
CA GLU A 39 -10.32 10.97 1.68
C GLU A 39 -11.56 10.97 0.79
N GLU A 40 -12.29 12.08 0.79
CA GLU A 40 -13.52 12.23 0.00
C GLU A 40 -13.21 12.71 -1.43
N SER A 41 -12.17 13.53 -1.58
CA SER A 41 -11.83 14.14 -2.86
C SER A 41 -11.25 13.13 -3.85
N SER A 42 -11.63 13.23 -5.13
CA SER A 42 -11.11 12.34 -6.18
C SER A 42 -9.62 12.54 -6.41
N GLU A 43 -9.15 13.79 -6.48
CA GLU A 43 -7.74 14.13 -6.65
C GLU A 43 -6.89 13.66 -5.46
N GLY A 44 -7.38 13.83 -4.22
CA GLY A 44 -6.68 13.35 -3.03
C GLY A 44 -6.58 11.83 -2.98
N ARG A 45 -7.66 11.13 -3.33
CA ARG A 45 -7.67 9.65 -3.42
C ARG A 45 -6.68 9.15 -4.46
N LEU A 46 -6.67 9.77 -5.64
CA LEU A 46 -5.72 9.43 -6.70
C LEU A 46 -4.28 9.61 -6.23
N ALA A 47 -3.95 10.76 -5.61
CA ALA A 47 -2.60 11.02 -5.10
C ALA A 47 -2.15 10.00 -4.05
N LEU A 48 -3.04 9.56 -3.16
CA LEU A 48 -2.75 8.53 -2.15
C LEU A 48 -2.53 7.15 -2.78
N GLN A 49 -3.35 6.79 -3.78
CA GLN A 49 -3.18 5.55 -4.53
C GLN A 49 -1.85 5.53 -5.29
N GLU A 50 -1.49 6.64 -5.94
CA GLU A 50 -0.20 6.78 -6.63
C GLU A 50 0.98 6.69 -5.65
N ALA A 51 0.87 7.30 -4.47
CA ALA A 51 1.90 7.18 -3.44
C ALA A 51 2.06 5.74 -2.97
N LEU A 52 0.97 5.01 -2.71
CA LEU A 52 0.99 3.59 -2.36
C LEU A 52 1.71 2.76 -3.45
N VAL A 53 1.37 3.00 -4.71
CA VAL A 53 2.03 2.32 -5.84
C VAL A 53 3.52 2.66 -5.91
N ALA A 54 3.88 3.91 -5.67
CA ALA A 54 5.26 4.36 -5.73
C ALA A 54 6.13 3.76 -4.61
N VAL A 55 5.58 3.53 -3.41
CA VAL A 55 6.33 2.98 -2.28
C VAL A 55 6.41 1.46 -2.29
N ALA A 56 5.47 0.75 -2.91
CA ALA A 56 5.41 -0.71 -2.91
C ALA A 56 6.73 -1.41 -3.33
N PRO A 57 7.43 -0.99 -4.41
CA PRO A 57 8.68 -1.63 -4.82
C PRO A 57 9.79 -1.55 -3.77
N ALA A 58 9.79 -0.51 -2.92
CA ALA A 58 10.78 -0.39 -1.84
C ALA A 58 10.58 -1.49 -0.79
N TYR A 59 9.33 -1.77 -0.40
CA TYR A 59 9.03 -2.88 0.52
C TYR A 59 9.30 -4.23 -0.13
N ALA A 60 8.94 -4.41 -1.40
CA ALA A 60 9.21 -5.65 -2.14
C ALA A 60 10.71 -6.02 -2.14
N ALA A 61 11.58 -5.03 -2.29
CA ALA A 61 13.01 -5.24 -2.44
C ALA A 61 13.81 -5.21 -1.13
N TRP A 62 13.34 -4.52 -0.10
CA TRP A 62 14.18 -4.19 1.07
C TRP A 62 13.57 -4.46 2.44
N ALA A 63 12.28 -4.78 2.55
CA ALA A 63 11.70 -5.12 3.84
C ALA A 63 12.15 -6.52 4.29
N ASP A 64 12.53 -6.64 5.56
CA ASP A 64 12.86 -7.91 6.21
C ASP A 64 11.61 -8.75 6.48
N ASP A 65 11.80 -10.02 6.85
CA ASP A 65 10.71 -10.98 7.02
C ASP A 65 9.66 -10.52 8.06
N ASP A 66 10.10 -9.90 9.16
CA ASP A 66 9.21 -9.37 10.19
C ASP A 66 8.37 -8.21 9.63
N THR A 67 8.99 -7.28 8.90
CA THR A 67 8.28 -6.18 8.23
C THR A 67 7.32 -6.71 7.17
N GLN A 68 7.69 -7.73 6.41
CA GLN A 68 6.81 -8.38 5.42
C GLN A 68 5.57 -8.99 6.11
N GLN A 69 5.74 -9.68 7.24
CA GLN A 69 4.61 -10.25 7.98
C GLN A 69 3.66 -9.17 8.51
N LEU A 70 4.20 -8.12 9.13
CA LEU A 70 3.41 -7.00 9.63
C LEU A 70 2.70 -6.25 8.50
N LEU A 71 3.38 -6.06 7.37
CA LEU A 71 2.82 -5.42 6.18
C LEU A 71 1.67 -6.25 5.61
N LEU A 72 1.76 -7.59 5.64
CA LEU A 72 0.68 -8.45 5.17
C LEU A 72 -0.56 -8.31 6.05
N ALA A 73 -0.39 -8.29 7.37
CA ALA A 73 -1.50 -8.08 8.30
C ALA A 73 -2.18 -6.72 8.08
N LEU A 74 -1.38 -5.67 7.88
CA LEU A 74 -1.87 -4.34 7.56
C LEU A 74 -2.67 -4.33 6.25
N VAL A 75 -2.10 -4.88 5.17
CA VAL A 75 -2.75 -4.90 3.86
C VAL A 75 -4.02 -5.75 3.90
N SER A 76 -4.02 -6.88 4.61
CA SER A 76 -5.20 -7.74 4.80
C SER A 76 -6.34 -6.98 5.51
N THR A 77 -6.01 -6.14 6.49
CA THR A 77 -7.00 -5.30 7.18
C THR A 77 -7.69 -4.34 6.21
N HIS A 78 -6.92 -3.69 5.33
CA HIS A 78 -7.48 -2.77 4.33
C HIS A 78 -8.15 -3.50 3.15
N ALA A 79 -7.76 -4.74 2.86
CA ALA A 79 -8.42 -5.59 1.86
C ALA A 79 -9.86 -5.95 2.25
N SER A 80 -10.18 -5.95 3.55
CA SER A 80 -11.54 -6.15 4.08
C SER A 80 -12.28 -4.85 4.40
N ALA A 81 -11.76 -3.69 3.97
CA ALA A 81 -12.39 -2.40 4.26
C ALA A 81 -13.76 -2.23 3.55
N PRO A 82 -14.71 -1.47 4.11
CA PRO A 82 -16.00 -1.21 3.45
C PRO A 82 -15.85 -0.45 2.12
N SER A 83 -14.83 0.40 2.00
CA SER A 83 -14.52 1.16 0.78
C SER A 83 -13.89 0.26 -0.29
N ALA A 84 -14.57 0.12 -1.43
CA ALA A 84 -14.06 -0.63 -2.58
C ALA A 84 -12.72 -0.06 -3.10
N THR A 85 -12.52 1.27 -3.00
CA THR A 85 -11.27 1.92 -3.36
C THR A 85 -10.12 1.46 -2.47
N CYS A 86 -10.35 1.33 -1.16
CA CYS A 86 -9.34 0.85 -0.22
C CYS A 86 -9.04 -0.63 -0.44
N ARG A 87 -10.07 -1.45 -0.64
CA ARG A 87 -9.88 -2.89 -0.96
C ARG A 87 -9.03 -3.06 -2.21
N HIS A 88 -9.38 -2.37 -3.29
CA HIS A 88 -8.63 -2.46 -4.54
C HIS A 88 -7.17 -2.00 -4.39
N ALA A 89 -6.94 -0.89 -3.68
CA ALA A 89 -5.60 -0.40 -3.42
C ALA A 89 -4.78 -1.41 -2.60
N ALA A 90 -5.38 -2.01 -1.57
CA ALA A 90 -4.74 -3.01 -0.72
C ALA A 90 -4.36 -4.28 -1.50
N LEU A 91 -5.29 -4.84 -2.28
CA LEU A 91 -5.04 -6.03 -3.08
C LEU A 91 -3.96 -5.79 -4.14
N ARG A 92 -4.02 -4.65 -4.84
CA ARG A 92 -2.98 -4.26 -5.79
C ARG A 92 -1.62 -4.09 -5.11
N TYR A 93 -1.59 -3.52 -3.91
CA TYR A 93 -0.37 -3.36 -3.12
C TYR A 93 0.22 -4.73 -2.74
N ALA A 94 -0.59 -5.65 -2.22
CA ALA A 94 -0.16 -7.03 -1.94
C ALA A 94 0.41 -7.71 -3.18
N ALA A 95 -0.28 -7.62 -4.32
CA ALA A 95 0.18 -8.21 -5.58
C ALA A 95 1.51 -7.63 -6.10
N THR A 96 1.87 -6.42 -5.67
CA THR A 96 3.12 -5.75 -6.06
C THR A 96 4.26 -6.07 -5.09
N VAL A 97 3.99 -6.14 -3.79
CA VAL A 97 5.02 -6.34 -2.76
C VAL A 97 5.46 -7.79 -2.67
N TYR A 98 4.51 -8.73 -2.68
CA TYR A 98 4.81 -10.13 -2.46
C TYR A 98 5.09 -10.82 -3.80
N ALA A 99 6.14 -11.64 -3.82
CA ALA A 99 6.49 -12.49 -4.97
C ALA A 99 5.35 -13.43 -5.36
N ALA A 100 5.49 -14.19 -6.45
CA ALA A 100 4.49 -15.14 -6.94
C ALA A 100 4.56 -16.56 -6.31
N ASP A 101 5.47 -16.80 -5.36
CA ASP A 101 5.61 -18.02 -4.53
C ASP A 101 5.29 -17.83 -3.01
N TYR A 102 5.36 -16.63 -2.44
CA TYR A 102 4.76 -16.24 -1.14
C TYR A 102 3.24 -16.58 -0.92
N ALA A 103 2.94 -17.77 -0.41
CA ALA A 103 1.58 -18.31 -0.33
C ALA A 103 0.53 -17.44 0.41
N PRO A 104 0.83 -16.78 1.53
CA PRO A 104 -0.18 -16.01 2.29
C PRO A 104 -0.82 -14.88 1.49
N ALA A 105 -0.03 -14.11 0.73
CA ALA A 105 -0.57 -13.03 -0.11
C ALA A 105 -1.46 -13.57 -1.23
N ARG A 106 -1.12 -14.73 -1.80
CA ARG A 106 -1.93 -15.37 -2.85
C ARG A 106 -3.26 -15.87 -2.33
N TYR A 107 -3.28 -16.43 -1.12
CA TYR A 107 -4.52 -16.79 -0.45
C TYR A 107 -5.42 -15.56 -0.26
N LEU A 108 -4.87 -14.44 0.20
CA LEU A 108 -5.61 -13.18 0.33
C LEU A 108 -6.21 -12.72 -1.02
N LEU A 109 -5.42 -12.71 -2.09
CA LEU A 109 -5.87 -12.31 -3.42
C LEU A 109 -6.96 -13.22 -3.97
N LEU A 110 -6.84 -14.54 -3.75
CA LEU A 110 -7.83 -15.53 -4.18
C LEU A 110 -9.15 -15.36 -3.44
N MET A 111 -9.10 -15.17 -2.12
CA MET A 111 -10.30 -14.92 -1.32
C MET A 111 -11.05 -13.68 -1.82
N ALA A 112 -10.32 -12.59 -2.08
CA ALA A 112 -10.91 -11.35 -2.59
C ALA A 112 -11.46 -11.46 -4.01
N ALA A 113 -10.98 -12.39 -4.85
CA ALA A 113 -11.53 -12.63 -6.18
C ALA A 113 -12.91 -13.35 -6.13
N GLY A 114 -13.21 -14.02 -5.02
CA GLY A 114 -14.49 -14.69 -4.79
C GLY A 114 -15.57 -13.78 -4.18
N ASP A 115 -15.18 -12.68 -3.54
CA ASP A 115 -16.09 -11.71 -2.95
C ASP A 115 -16.79 -10.89 -4.05
N ARG A 116 -18.13 -11.04 -4.14
CA ARG A 116 -19.01 -10.31 -5.07
C ARG A 116 -19.60 -9.05 -4.45
#